data_AF-A0A3N0Y9B8-F1
#
_entry.id   AF-A0A3N0Y9B8-F1
#
_cell.length_a   1.000
_cell.length_b   1.000
_cell.length_c   1.000
_cell.angle_alpha   90.00
_cell.angle_beta   90.00
_cell.angle_gamma   90.00
#
_symmetry.space_group_name_H-M   'P 1'
#
loop_
_entity.id
_entity.type
_entity.pdbx_description
1 polymer ?
#
loop_
_entity_poly.entity_id
_entity_poly.type
_entity_poly.pdbx_seq_one_letter_code
_entity_poly.pdbx_strand_id
1 'polypeptide(L)'
;MLAQDVQSHLDAAIHTAPCVALAVDESTDINDNAQLVVYIRFSHAEKKDFIEDILEEYAEVMDTVMKLINFLRASSSLQHRHLREFLPEVDANANYLLLHCNVRWLSKGRVLARFWAVRNEIKMFLAQLKNNKARWFSKFLEDERKINIMAFLVDTTSHLNDLKLKLQGKNNSVCDLVAAIQSFQRKLDIFKEDLKEDCKPFPSLKQISERVASSHVEFIQKLIGNFRDRFVNFSLGDQLILFIQNPFLVKNVFTGG
;
A
#
# COMPACT_ATOMS: atom_id res chain seq x y z
N MET A 1 -13.13 18.13 -19.62
CA MET A 1 -14.29 18.84 -19.03
C MET A 1 -14.80 18.13 -17.79
N LEU A 2 -15.18 16.84 -17.84
CA LEU A 2 -15.71 16.10 -16.68
C LEU A 2 -14.74 15.91 -15.49
N ALA A 3 -13.43 15.78 -15.72
CA ALA A 3 -12.45 15.55 -14.65
C ALA A 3 -12.17 16.79 -13.76
N GLN A 4 -12.23 17.99 -14.34
CA GLN A 4 -12.12 19.25 -13.60
C GLN A 4 -13.36 19.50 -12.73
N ASP A 5 -14.51 19.01 -13.17
CA ASP A 5 -15.76 19.07 -12.41
C ASP A 5 -15.69 18.18 -11.16
N VAL A 6 -15.16 16.97 -11.26
CA VAL A 6 -15.06 16.02 -10.12
C VAL A 6 -14.12 16.54 -9.03
N GLN A 7 -12.98 17.11 -9.41
CA GLN A 7 -12.03 17.70 -8.45
C GLN A 7 -12.62 18.92 -7.73
N SER A 8 -13.31 19.79 -8.48
CA SER A 8 -13.95 20.99 -7.92
C SER A 8 -15.09 20.65 -6.97
N HIS A 9 -15.87 19.61 -7.27
CA HIS A 9 -16.92 19.11 -6.38
C HIS A 9 -16.36 18.47 -5.10
N LEU A 10 -15.23 17.77 -5.19
CA LEU A 10 -14.58 17.13 -4.04
C LEU A 10 -14.00 18.17 -3.07
N ASP A 11 -13.33 19.20 -3.58
CA ASP A 11 -12.79 20.30 -2.76
C ASP A 11 -13.92 21.09 -2.08
N ALA A 12 -15.02 21.35 -2.79
CA ALA A 12 -16.19 22.03 -2.22
C ALA A 12 -16.88 21.21 -1.10
N ALA A 13 -16.92 19.87 -1.24
CA ALA A 13 -17.51 18.99 -0.25
C ALA A 13 -16.66 18.89 1.04
N ILE A 14 -15.34 18.94 0.93
CA ILE A 14 -14.42 18.93 2.08
C ILE A 14 -14.52 20.24 2.88
N HIS A 15 -14.59 21.38 2.19
CA HIS A 15 -14.68 22.69 2.84
C HIS A 15 -16.01 22.96 3.55
N THR A 16 -17.07 22.22 3.22
CA THR A 16 -18.41 22.37 3.80
C THR A 16 -18.70 21.35 4.92
N ALA A 17 -17.77 20.44 5.21
CA ALA A 17 -17.97 19.40 6.22
C ALA A 17 -18.01 20.00 7.65
N PRO A 18 -19.09 19.77 8.42
CA PRO A 18 -19.26 20.35 9.77
C PRO A 18 -18.33 19.74 10.83
N CYS A 19 -17.78 18.55 10.56
CA CYS A 19 -16.74 17.93 11.39
C CYS A 19 -15.95 16.90 10.56
N VAL A 20 -14.64 16.87 10.80
CA VAL A 20 -13.71 15.89 10.25
C VAL A 20 -13.17 15.11 11.44
N ALA A 21 -13.22 13.79 11.41
CA ALA A 21 -12.71 12.95 12.48
C ALA A 21 -11.60 12.03 11.96
N LEU A 22 -10.46 12.05 12.65
CA LEU A 22 -9.35 11.15 12.43
C LEU A 22 -9.49 9.99 13.43
N ALA A 23 -9.75 8.78 12.96
CA ALA A 23 -9.77 7.60 13.80
C ALA A 23 -8.39 6.92 13.78
N VAL A 24 -7.81 6.77 14.97
CA VAL A 24 -6.68 5.85 15.21
C VAL A 24 -7.31 4.55 15.69
N ASP A 25 -7.27 3.50 14.89
CA ASP A 25 -7.59 2.16 15.40
C ASP A 25 -6.30 1.43 15.78
N GLU A 26 -6.21 1.11 17.06
CA GLU A 26 -5.16 0.31 17.65
C GLU A 26 -5.53 -1.16 17.43
N SER A 27 -5.36 -1.68 16.21
CA SER A 27 -5.66 -3.10 15.99
C SER A 27 -4.51 -3.94 16.53
N THR A 28 -4.69 -4.53 17.70
CA THR A 28 -3.80 -5.55 18.27
C THR A 28 -3.84 -6.81 17.40
N ASP A 29 -2.70 -7.48 17.23
CA ASP A 29 -2.68 -8.84 16.68
C ASP A 29 -2.74 -9.88 17.81
N ILE A 30 -2.76 -11.17 17.47
CA ILE A 30 -2.75 -12.30 18.42
C ILE A 30 -1.54 -12.28 19.38
N ASN A 31 -0.56 -11.39 19.14
CA ASN A 31 0.64 -11.16 19.95
C ASN A 31 0.74 -9.70 20.45
N ASP A 32 -0.37 -8.94 20.45
CA ASP A 32 -0.50 -7.61 21.09
C ASP A 32 0.45 -6.51 20.55
N ASN A 33 0.83 -6.57 19.27
CA ASN A 33 1.66 -5.52 18.65
C ASN A 33 0.83 -4.51 17.84
N ALA A 34 0.89 -3.23 18.22
CA ALA A 34 0.28 -2.12 17.49
C ALA A 34 0.80 -2.03 16.04
N GLN A 35 -0.12 -1.97 15.06
CA GLN A 35 0.21 -1.87 13.64
C GLN A 35 -0.30 -0.56 13.05
N LEU A 36 0.61 0.28 12.56
CA LEU A 36 0.27 1.48 11.81
C LEU A 36 -0.32 1.08 10.45
N VAL A 37 -1.61 1.37 10.23
CA VAL A 37 -2.26 1.21 8.93
C VAL A 37 -2.53 2.59 8.32
N VAL A 38 -2.32 2.73 7.02
CA VAL A 38 -2.57 3.96 6.25
C VAL A 38 -3.79 3.73 5.37
N TYR A 39 -4.89 4.42 5.68
CA TYR A 39 -6.03 4.61 4.80
C TYR A 39 -6.49 6.06 4.91
N ILE A 40 -7.05 6.61 3.83
CA ILE A 40 -7.78 7.88 3.85
C ILE A 40 -9.25 7.50 4.01
N ARG A 41 -9.89 7.83 5.14
CA ARG A 41 -11.32 7.60 5.37
C ARG A 41 -12.02 8.95 5.46
N PHE A 42 -12.98 9.23 4.58
CA PHE A 42 -13.77 10.46 4.63
C PHE A 42 -15.28 10.20 4.52
N SER A 43 -16.09 11.09 5.10
CA SER A 43 -17.56 10.99 5.05
C SER A 43 -18.07 11.52 3.72
N HIS A 44 -18.74 10.68 2.93
CA HIS A 44 -19.30 11.07 1.65
C HIS A 44 -20.75 11.51 1.82
N ALA A 45 -20.99 12.84 1.79
CA ALA A 45 -22.26 13.47 2.12
C ALA A 45 -23.47 12.89 1.37
N GLU A 46 -23.31 12.56 0.08
CA GLU A 46 -24.42 12.02 -0.74
C GLU A 46 -24.70 10.54 -0.48
N LYS A 47 -23.66 9.76 -0.15
CA LYS A 47 -23.77 8.30 0.06
C LYS A 47 -24.11 7.97 1.52
N LYS A 48 -24.03 8.97 2.41
CA LYS A 48 -24.18 8.84 3.87
C LYS A 48 -23.32 7.70 4.44
N ASP A 49 -22.14 7.50 3.86
CA ASP A 49 -21.22 6.43 4.22
C ASP A 49 -19.77 6.93 4.21
N PHE A 50 -18.89 6.20 4.89
CA PHE A 50 -17.46 6.46 4.90
C PHE A 50 -16.78 5.77 3.73
N ILE A 51 -16.02 6.52 2.93
CA ILE A 51 -15.27 5.99 1.79
C ILE A 51 -13.79 5.94 2.15
N GLU A 52 -13.17 4.80 1.83
CA GLU A 52 -11.73 4.60 1.85
C GLU A 52 -11.14 5.01 0.50
N ASP A 53 -10.38 6.11 0.45
CA ASP A 53 -9.83 6.64 -0.81
C ASP A 53 -8.42 6.13 -1.06
N ILE A 54 -8.39 5.03 -1.78
CA ILE A 54 -7.34 4.67 -2.72
C ILE A 54 -8.03 4.82 -4.07
N LEU A 55 -7.46 5.63 -4.99
CA LEU A 55 -7.95 5.85 -6.37
C LEU A 55 -8.73 4.60 -6.81
N GLU A 56 -10.06 4.72 -7.00
CA GLU A 56 -11.03 3.61 -7.04
C GLU A 56 -10.54 2.38 -7.81
N GLU A 57 -9.81 2.63 -8.91
CA GLU A 57 -9.19 1.63 -9.76
C GLU A 57 -8.12 0.74 -9.09
N TYR A 58 -7.30 1.29 -8.19
CA TYR A 58 -6.27 0.55 -7.45
C TYR A 58 -6.89 -0.33 -6.38
N ALA A 59 -7.95 0.15 -5.72
CA ALA A 59 -8.73 -0.65 -4.78
C ALA A 59 -9.41 -1.82 -5.52
N GLU A 60 -10.01 -1.54 -6.69
CA GLU A 60 -10.62 -2.55 -7.55
C GLU A 60 -9.61 -3.64 -7.97
N VAL A 61 -8.41 -3.26 -8.41
CA VAL A 61 -7.33 -4.21 -8.75
C VAL A 61 -6.95 -5.06 -7.55
N MET A 62 -6.69 -4.44 -6.40
CA MET A 62 -6.29 -5.15 -5.20
C MET A 62 -7.37 -6.15 -4.75
N ASP A 63 -8.63 -5.72 -4.69
CA ASP A 63 -9.73 -6.57 -4.26
C ASP A 63 -10.03 -7.68 -5.27
N THR A 64 -9.85 -7.42 -6.56
CA THR A 64 -9.96 -8.45 -7.60
C THR A 64 -8.88 -9.52 -7.44
N VAL A 65 -7.64 -9.14 -7.16
CA VAL A 65 -6.56 -10.10 -6.85
C VAL A 65 -6.90 -10.91 -5.59
N MET A 66 -7.42 -10.28 -4.53
CA MET A 66 -7.82 -11.01 -3.31
C MET A 66 -8.94 -12.02 -3.60
N LYS A 67 -9.95 -11.63 -4.40
CA LYS A 67 -11.03 -12.53 -4.83
C LYS A 67 -10.48 -13.69 -5.66
N LEU A 68 -9.51 -13.44 -6.52
CA LEU A 68 -8.85 -14.46 -7.33
C LEU A 68 -8.11 -15.47 -6.45
N ILE A 69 -7.32 -14.99 -5.49
CA ILE A 69 -6.59 -15.85 -4.55
C ILE A 69 -7.56 -16.68 -3.71
N ASN A 70 -8.64 -16.08 -3.22
CA ASN A 70 -9.68 -16.81 -2.48
C ASN A 70 -10.40 -17.84 -3.36
N PHE A 71 -10.60 -17.54 -4.65
CA PHE A 71 -11.11 -18.51 -5.61
C PHE A 71 -10.17 -19.72 -5.73
N LEU A 72 -8.86 -19.49 -5.90
CA LEU A 72 -7.88 -20.55 -6.03
C LEU A 72 -7.62 -21.35 -4.74
N ARG A 73 -7.66 -20.68 -3.59
CA ARG A 73 -7.23 -21.26 -2.30
C ARG A 73 -8.36 -21.71 -1.39
N ALA A 74 -9.46 -20.94 -1.33
CA ALA A 74 -10.50 -21.14 -0.31
C ALA A 74 -11.77 -21.76 -0.89
N SER A 75 -12.02 -21.60 -2.19
CA SER A 75 -13.28 -22.07 -2.80
C SER A 75 -13.31 -23.57 -3.08
N SER A 76 -12.14 -24.23 -3.13
CA SER A 76 -12.06 -25.69 -3.30
C SER A 76 -10.72 -26.23 -2.78
N SER A 77 -10.79 -27.21 -1.87
CA SER A 77 -9.60 -27.93 -1.37
C SER A 77 -8.88 -28.69 -2.47
N LEU A 78 -9.63 -29.23 -3.43
CA LEU A 78 -9.09 -29.93 -4.60
C LEU A 78 -8.35 -28.97 -5.53
N GLN A 79 -8.93 -27.79 -5.82
CA GLN A 79 -8.25 -26.78 -6.64
C GLN A 79 -6.97 -26.27 -5.97
N HIS A 80 -7.01 -26.03 -4.66
CA HIS A 80 -5.83 -25.62 -3.90
C HIS A 80 -4.73 -26.70 -3.95
N ARG A 81 -5.10 -27.98 -3.85
CA ARG A 81 -4.17 -29.10 -3.97
C ARG A 81 -3.54 -29.16 -5.36
N HIS A 82 -4.35 -29.11 -6.42
CA HIS A 82 -3.85 -29.11 -7.80
C HIS A 82 -2.94 -27.92 -8.08
N LEU A 83 -3.28 -26.71 -7.58
CA LEU A 83 -2.39 -25.55 -7.73
C LEU A 83 -1.05 -25.75 -7.02
N ARG A 84 -1.07 -26.35 -5.82
CA ARG A 84 0.15 -26.62 -5.04
C ARG A 84 1.05 -27.68 -5.69
N GLU A 85 0.47 -28.63 -6.43
CA GLU A 85 1.19 -29.63 -7.21
C GLU A 85 1.72 -29.01 -8.53
N PHE A 86 0.95 -28.13 -9.16
CA PHE A 86 1.30 -27.46 -10.42
C PHE A 86 2.46 -26.47 -10.31
N LEU A 87 2.51 -25.64 -9.24
CA LEU A 87 3.53 -24.58 -9.13
C LEU A 87 4.98 -25.12 -9.14
N PRO A 88 5.32 -26.21 -8.43
CA PRO A 88 6.61 -26.85 -8.56
C PRO A 88 6.88 -27.49 -9.93
N GLU A 89 5.86 -28.03 -10.61
CA GLU A 89 6.02 -28.67 -11.93
C GLU A 89 6.45 -27.67 -13.01
N VAL A 90 6.10 -26.39 -12.85
CA VAL A 90 6.46 -25.32 -13.79
C VAL A 90 7.63 -24.46 -13.32
N ASP A 91 8.36 -24.90 -12.28
CA ASP A 91 9.51 -24.19 -11.69
C ASP A 91 9.18 -22.73 -11.29
N ALA A 92 8.01 -22.53 -10.66
CA ALA A 92 7.52 -21.21 -10.32
C ALA A 92 8.36 -20.54 -9.22
N ASN A 93 8.49 -19.21 -9.28
CA ASN A 93 9.22 -18.41 -8.28
C ASN A 93 8.63 -18.45 -6.85
N ALA A 94 7.45 -19.04 -6.68
CA ALA A 94 6.90 -19.37 -5.36
C ALA A 94 6.12 -20.69 -5.41
N ASN A 95 6.41 -21.58 -4.45
CA ASN A 95 5.82 -22.91 -4.39
C ASN A 95 4.34 -22.94 -3.95
N TYR A 96 3.79 -21.81 -3.48
CA TYR A 96 2.40 -21.68 -3.04
C TYR A 96 1.96 -20.22 -2.92
N LEU A 97 0.65 -19.96 -3.06
CA LEU A 97 0.04 -18.66 -2.76
C LEU A 97 -0.26 -18.49 -1.27
N LEU A 98 -0.25 -17.27 -0.74
CA LEU A 98 -0.69 -16.96 0.64
C LEU A 98 -2.22 -16.81 0.70
N LEU A 99 -2.84 -17.18 1.83
CA LEU A 99 -4.30 -17.15 2.02
C LEU A 99 -4.57 -15.81 2.67
N HIS A 100 -5.56 -15.10 2.15
CA HIS A 100 -5.97 -13.85 2.75
C HIS A 100 -6.91 -14.13 3.93
N CYS A 101 -6.57 -13.59 5.10
CA CYS A 101 -7.53 -13.32 6.17
C CYS A 101 -7.84 -11.82 6.13
N ASN A 102 -9.10 -11.45 6.28
CA ASN A 102 -9.70 -10.16 5.89
C ASN A 102 -9.25 -8.91 6.67
N VAL A 103 -8.02 -8.85 7.19
CA VAL A 103 -7.73 -7.96 8.32
C VAL A 103 -6.93 -6.71 7.94
N ARG A 104 -5.98 -6.72 6.98
CA ARG A 104 -5.05 -5.55 6.81
C ARG A 104 -4.45 -5.37 5.41
N TRP A 105 -4.43 -4.14 4.86
CA TRP A 105 -3.82 -3.84 3.55
C TRP A 105 -2.33 -4.19 3.44
N LEU A 106 -1.53 -3.98 4.48
CA LEU A 106 -0.11 -4.37 4.44
C LEU A 106 0.09 -5.89 4.43
N SER A 107 -0.87 -6.65 4.99
CA SER A 107 -0.89 -8.11 4.79
C SER A 107 -1.29 -8.48 3.36
N LYS A 108 -2.22 -7.72 2.75
CA LYS A 108 -2.55 -7.82 1.32
C LYS A 108 -1.33 -7.54 0.43
N GLY A 109 -0.44 -6.61 0.80
CA GLY A 109 0.81 -6.32 0.07
C GLY A 109 1.74 -7.54 -0.07
N ARG A 110 1.96 -8.30 1.01
CA ARG A 110 2.76 -9.54 0.95
C ARG A 110 2.10 -10.63 0.10
N VAL A 111 0.77 -10.74 0.19
CA VAL A 111 -0.02 -11.65 -0.64
C VAL A 111 0.10 -11.25 -2.12
N LEU A 112 0.00 -9.96 -2.41
CA LEU A 112 0.12 -9.37 -3.75
C LEU A 112 1.51 -9.60 -4.35
N ALA A 113 2.59 -9.36 -3.59
CA ALA A 113 3.96 -9.61 -4.04
C ALA A 113 4.18 -11.08 -4.40
N ARG A 114 3.62 -12.02 -3.61
CA ARG A 114 3.72 -13.45 -3.93
C ARG A 114 2.87 -13.82 -5.15
N PHE A 115 1.69 -13.26 -5.27
CA PHE A 115 0.84 -13.44 -6.44
C PHE A 115 1.55 -12.94 -7.71
N TRP A 116 2.18 -11.76 -7.65
CA TRP A 116 2.95 -11.18 -8.73
C TRP A 116 4.04 -12.12 -9.23
N ALA A 117 4.77 -12.77 -8.31
CA ALA A 117 5.88 -13.66 -8.64
C ALA A 117 5.45 -14.91 -9.44
N VAL A 118 4.19 -15.33 -9.35
CA VAL A 118 3.65 -16.54 -10.02
C VAL A 118 2.45 -16.24 -10.94
N ARG A 119 2.28 -14.98 -11.34
CA ARG A 119 1.08 -14.52 -12.07
C ARG A 119 0.91 -15.21 -13.43
N ASN A 120 2.02 -15.55 -14.10
CA ASN A 120 2.00 -16.19 -15.41
C ASN A 120 1.56 -17.66 -15.30
N GLU A 121 2.06 -18.34 -14.29
CA GLU A 121 1.72 -19.71 -13.92
C GLU A 121 0.26 -19.79 -13.49
N ILE A 122 -0.22 -18.80 -12.74
CA ILE A 122 -1.64 -18.68 -12.40
C ILE A 122 -2.48 -18.47 -13.65
N LYS A 123 -2.05 -17.64 -14.60
CA LYS A 123 -2.75 -17.45 -15.88
C LYS A 123 -2.84 -18.76 -16.66
N MET A 124 -1.77 -19.56 -16.69
CA MET A 124 -1.75 -20.90 -17.29
C MET A 124 -2.73 -21.85 -16.57
N PHE A 125 -2.71 -21.87 -15.24
CA PHE A 125 -3.61 -22.71 -14.45
C PHE A 125 -5.09 -22.33 -14.66
N LEU A 126 -5.42 -21.03 -14.68
CA LEU A 126 -6.78 -20.56 -14.93
C LEU A 126 -7.28 -20.98 -16.32
N ALA A 127 -6.40 -21.06 -17.33
CA ALA A 127 -6.76 -21.54 -18.67
C ALA A 127 -7.18 -23.02 -18.69
N GLN A 128 -6.71 -23.84 -17.73
CA GLN A 128 -7.11 -25.24 -17.57
C GLN A 128 -8.49 -25.37 -16.89
N LEU A 129 -8.91 -24.36 -16.12
CA LEU A 129 -10.19 -24.35 -15.42
C LEU A 129 -11.33 -23.99 -16.38
N LYS A 130 -12.15 -24.97 -16.76
CA LYS A 130 -13.29 -24.81 -17.68
C LYS A 130 -14.54 -24.16 -17.03
N ASN A 131 -14.38 -23.10 -16.23
CA ASN A 131 -15.51 -22.39 -15.61
C ASN A 131 -15.48 -20.87 -15.86
N ASN A 132 -16.66 -20.24 -15.78
CA ASN A 132 -16.83 -18.81 -16.12
C ASN A 132 -16.06 -17.87 -15.20
N LYS A 133 -15.90 -18.21 -13.92
CA LYS A 133 -15.12 -17.40 -12.97
C LYS A 133 -13.63 -17.38 -13.36
N ALA A 134 -13.08 -18.54 -13.69
CA ALA A 134 -11.69 -18.64 -14.13
C ALA A 134 -11.44 -17.82 -15.41
N ARG A 135 -12.34 -17.90 -16.40
CA ARG A 135 -12.27 -17.08 -17.62
C ARG A 135 -12.30 -15.58 -17.34
N TRP A 136 -13.12 -15.14 -16.38
CA TRP A 136 -13.17 -13.74 -15.96
C TRP A 136 -11.84 -13.28 -15.34
N PHE A 137 -11.27 -14.09 -14.43
CA PHE A 137 -9.95 -13.81 -13.85
C PHE A 137 -8.82 -13.85 -14.89
N SER A 138 -8.87 -14.73 -15.89
CA SER A 138 -7.90 -14.74 -17.00
C SER A 138 -7.94 -13.43 -17.79
N LYS A 139 -9.13 -12.92 -18.12
CA LYS A 139 -9.27 -11.61 -18.79
C LYS A 139 -8.73 -10.46 -17.94
N PHE A 140 -8.96 -10.50 -16.63
CA PHE A 140 -8.37 -9.52 -15.71
C PHE A 140 -6.83 -9.53 -15.75
N LEU A 141 -6.20 -10.70 -15.86
CA LEU A 141 -4.74 -10.82 -15.98
C LEU A 141 -4.19 -10.52 -17.39
N GLU A 142 -5.06 -10.33 -18.38
CA GLU A 142 -4.72 -9.92 -19.75
C GLU A 142 -4.81 -8.41 -19.94
N ASP A 143 -5.50 -7.70 -19.05
CA ASP A 143 -5.65 -6.26 -19.10
C ASP A 143 -4.35 -5.56 -18.68
N GLU A 144 -3.66 -4.96 -19.66
CA GLU A 144 -2.39 -4.26 -19.46
C GLU A 144 -2.47 -3.17 -18.40
N ARG A 145 -3.60 -2.44 -18.33
CA ARG A 145 -3.80 -1.36 -17.35
C ARG A 145 -3.93 -1.94 -15.94
N LYS A 146 -4.66 -3.04 -15.78
CA LYS A 146 -4.78 -3.74 -14.47
C LYS A 146 -3.45 -4.35 -14.04
N ILE A 147 -2.68 -4.94 -14.96
CA ILE A 147 -1.34 -5.47 -14.67
C ILE A 147 -0.36 -4.36 -14.30
N ASN A 148 -0.41 -3.22 -14.99
CA ASN A 148 0.41 -2.04 -14.68
C ASN A 148 0.13 -1.50 -13.26
N ILE A 149 -1.15 -1.36 -12.90
CA ILE A 149 -1.56 -0.98 -11.55
C ILE A 149 -1.13 -2.01 -10.51
N MET A 150 -1.28 -3.31 -10.81
CA MET A 150 -0.85 -4.38 -9.91
C MET A 150 0.65 -4.29 -9.63
N ALA A 151 1.47 -4.08 -10.65
CA ALA A 151 2.92 -3.94 -10.54
C ALA A 151 3.30 -2.76 -9.63
N PHE A 152 2.67 -1.60 -9.85
CA PHE A 152 2.86 -0.43 -9.00
C PHE A 152 2.47 -0.68 -7.53
N LEU A 153 1.36 -1.38 -7.31
CA LEU A 153 0.90 -1.73 -5.96
C LEU A 153 1.87 -2.69 -5.26
N VAL A 154 2.47 -3.65 -5.97
CA VAL A 154 3.50 -4.54 -5.42
C VAL A 154 4.67 -3.73 -4.86
N ASP A 155 5.24 -2.85 -5.67
CA ASP A 155 6.41 -2.06 -5.29
C ASP A 155 6.07 -1.08 -4.15
N THR A 156 4.96 -0.35 -4.27
CA THR A 156 4.50 0.62 -3.26
C THR A 156 4.23 -0.05 -1.92
N THR A 157 3.53 -1.19 -1.91
CA THR A 157 3.25 -1.91 -0.66
C THR A 157 4.50 -2.54 -0.06
N SER A 158 5.51 -2.90 -0.87
CA SER A 158 6.82 -3.32 -0.38
C SER A 158 7.51 -2.20 0.39
N HIS A 159 7.58 -0.98 -0.18
CA HIS A 159 8.18 0.18 0.48
C HIS A 159 7.49 0.53 1.81
N LEU A 160 6.16 0.48 1.84
CA LEU A 160 5.38 0.71 3.06
C LEU A 160 5.62 -0.39 4.10
N ASN A 161 5.76 -1.63 3.67
CA ASN A 161 6.07 -2.74 4.56
C ASN A 161 7.48 -2.62 5.15
N ASP A 162 8.46 -2.14 4.38
CA ASP A 162 9.82 -1.88 4.87
C ASP A 162 9.83 -0.79 5.95
N LEU A 163 9.08 0.30 5.74
CA LEU A 163 8.89 1.31 6.79
C LEU A 163 8.24 0.67 8.02
N LYS A 164 7.16 -0.08 7.85
CA LYS A 164 6.46 -0.75 8.97
C LYS A 164 7.42 -1.61 9.79
N LEU A 165 8.23 -2.44 9.13
CA LEU A 165 9.20 -3.32 9.80
C LEU A 165 10.23 -2.51 10.57
N LYS A 166 10.68 -1.37 10.04
CA LYS A 166 11.57 -0.46 10.76
C LYS A 166 10.90 0.12 11.99
N LEU A 167 9.64 0.57 11.89
CA LEU A 167 8.92 1.15 13.03
C LEU A 167 8.58 0.12 14.12
N GLN A 168 8.33 -1.13 13.73
CA GLN A 168 8.03 -2.24 14.65
C GLN A 168 9.28 -2.97 15.15
N GLY A 169 10.48 -2.53 14.74
CA GLY A 169 11.74 -3.09 15.21
C GLY A 169 11.88 -2.96 16.73
N LYS A 170 12.48 -3.99 17.36
CA LYS A 170 12.86 -3.91 18.77
C LYS A 170 14.04 -2.95 18.93
N ASN A 171 14.14 -2.30 20.08
CA ASN A 171 15.22 -1.38 20.46
C ASN A 171 15.33 -0.08 19.65
N ASN A 172 14.24 0.35 18.99
CA ASN A 172 14.21 1.69 18.39
C ASN A 172 14.02 2.76 19.46
N SER A 173 14.89 3.78 19.47
CA SER A 173 14.63 5.01 20.21
C SER A 173 13.55 5.83 19.51
N VAL A 174 12.95 6.78 20.23
CA VAL A 174 12.02 7.76 19.63
C VAL A 174 12.69 8.51 18.47
N CYS A 175 13.98 8.84 18.61
CA CYS A 175 14.76 9.48 17.56
C CYS A 175 14.88 8.61 16.30
N ASP A 176 15.06 7.28 16.46
CA ASP A 176 15.14 6.35 15.33
C ASP A 176 13.81 6.27 14.57
N LEU A 177 12.70 6.26 15.31
CA LEU A 177 11.35 6.24 14.73
C LEU A 177 11.06 7.52 13.93
N VAL A 178 11.37 8.69 14.51
CA VAL A 178 11.24 9.99 13.83
C VAL A 178 12.12 10.03 12.57
N ALA A 179 13.38 9.60 12.68
CA ALA A 179 14.30 9.57 11.54
C ALA A 179 13.81 8.62 10.43
N ALA A 180 13.24 7.46 10.79
CA ALA A 180 12.67 6.51 9.83
C ALA A 180 11.49 7.11 9.06
N ILE A 181 10.57 7.81 9.75
CA ILE A 181 9.41 8.48 9.15
C ILE A 181 9.88 9.61 8.22
N GLN A 182 10.75 10.50 8.69
CA GLN A 182 11.26 11.62 7.89
C GLN A 182 12.05 11.13 6.68
N SER A 183 12.86 10.07 6.84
CA SER A 183 13.56 9.42 5.72
C SER A 183 12.57 8.89 4.70
N PHE A 184 11.48 8.26 5.13
CA PHE A 184 10.46 7.75 4.23
C PHE A 184 9.68 8.86 3.52
N GLN A 185 9.34 9.96 4.21
CA GLN A 185 8.74 11.14 3.58
C GLN A 185 9.62 11.66 2.43
N ARG A 186 10.93 11.81 2.65
CA ARG A 186 11.88 12.20 1.60
C ARG A 186 11.96 11.17 0.47
N LYS A 187 11.87 9.87 0.78
CA LYS A 187 11.80 8.82 -0.24
C LYS A 187 10.56 8.93 -1.10
N LEU A 188 9.40 9.28 -0.54
CA LEU A 188 8.18 9.46 -1.32
C LEU A 188 8.33 10.61 -2.33
N ASP A 189 8.99 11.70 -1.95
CA ASP A 189 9.31 12.78 -2.90
C ASP A 189 10.21 12.28 -4.03
N ILE A 190 11.24 11.49 -3.72
CA ILE A 190 12.12 10.86 -4.72
C ILE A 190 11.31 9.92 -5.62
N PHE A 191 10.46 9.07 -5.06
CA PHE A 191 9.63 8.13 -5.80
C PHE A 191 8.73 8.84 -6.82
N LYS A 192 8.17 9.99 -6.45
CA LYS A 192 7.34 10.79 -7.33
C LYS A 192 8.12 11.31 -8.55
N GLU A 193 9.38 11.71 -8.37
CA GLU A 193 10.24 12.17 -9.46
C GLU A 193 10.77 11.00 -10.29
N ASP A 194 11.21 9.91 -9.67
CA ASP A 194 11.70 8.70 -10.37
C ASP A 194 10.60 8.04 -11.23
N LEU A 195 9.34 8.16 -10.83
CA LEU A 195 8.19 7.74 -11.64
C LEU A 195 8.03 8.54 -12.94
N LYS A 196 8.63 9.73 -13.06
CA LYS A 196 8.64 10.49 -14.32
C LYS A 196 9.84 10.12 -15.20
N GLU A 197 10.78 9.35 -14.65
CA GLU A 197 12.04 8.98 -15.29
C GLU A 197 12.17 7.46 -15.42
N ASP A 198 13.16 6.83 -14.77
CA ASP A 198 13.59 5.46 -15.03
C ASP A 198 12.93 4.39 -14.14
N CYS A 199 12.03 4.81 -13.24
CA CYS A 199 11.29 3.97 -12.31
C CYS A 199 12.17 3.06 -11.44
N LYS A 200 13.40 3.45 -11.15
CA LYS A 200 14.34 2.59 -10.41
C LYS A 200 13.80 2.05 -9.08
N PRO A 201 13.01 2.79 -8.27
CA PRO A 201 12.42 2.25 -7.04
C PRO A 201 11.25 1.28 -7.27
N PHE A 202 10.81 1.11 -8.51
CA PHE A 202 9.62 0.34 -8.90
C PHE A 202 10.00 -0.78 -9.88
N PRO A 203 10.72 -1.82 -9.41
CA PRO A 203 11.23 -2.89 -10.28
C PRO A 203 10.11 -3.72 -10.93
N SER A 204 8.98 -3.93 -10.26
CA SER A 204 7.85 -4.66 -10.82
C SER A 204 7.18 -3.83 -11.91
N LEU A 205 6.99 -2.53 -11.68
CA LEU A 205 6.41 -1.62 -12.68
C LEU A 205 7.29 -1.52 -13.93
N LYS A 206 8.61 -1.41 -13.74
CA LYS A 206 9.60 -1.34 -14.82
C LYS A 206 9.59 -2.57 -15.73
N GLN A 207 9.20 -3.74 -15.22
CA GLN A 207 9.04 -4.95 -16.04
C GLN A 207 7.87 -4.88 -17.02
N ILE A 208 6.88 -4.02 -16.76
CA ILE A 208 5.62 -3.98 -17.52
C ILE A 208 5.58 -2.82 -18.50
N SER A 209 6.13 -1.66 -18.12
CA SER A 209 6.06 -0.47 -18.96
C SER A 209 7.31 0.38 -18.82
N GLU A 210 7.78 0.90 -19.96
CA GLU A 210 8.78 1.95 -20.01
C GLU A 210 8.20 3.34 -19.69
N ARG A 211 6.86 3.50 -19.80
CA ARG A 211 6.16 4.76 -19.55
C ARG A 211 5.25 4.64 -18.33
N VAL A 212 5.37 5.57 -17.41
CA VAL A 212 4.55 5.60 -16.20
C VAL A 212 3.23 6.32 -16.45
N ALA A 213 2.16 5.75 -15.92
CA ALA A 213 0.86 6.41 -15.91
C ALA A 213 0.87 7.62 -14.96
N SER A 214 0.37 8.77 -15.43
CA SER A 214 0.23 9.98 -14.59
C SER A 214 -0.56 9.71 -13.30
N SER A 215 -1.45 8.73 -13.31
CA SER A 215 -2.21 8.28 -12.13
C SER A 215 -1.34 7.69 -11.03
N HIS A 216 -0.16 7.12 -11.33
CA HIS A 216 0.79 6.64 -10.32
C HIS A 216 1.48 7.80 -9.60
N VAL A 217 1.84 8.85 -10.34
CA VAL A 217 2.41 10.07 -9.78
C VAL A 217 1.39 10.76 -8.86
N GLU A 218 0.13 10.84 -9.29
CA GLU A 218 -0.96 11.37 -8.46
C GLU A 218 -1.16 10.53 -7.19
N PHE A 219 -1.10 9.20 -7.29
CA PHE A 219 -1.18 8.31 -6.14
C PHE A 219 -0.08 8.63 -5.11
N ILE A 220 1.18 8.71 -5.55
CA ILE A 220 2.30 9.05 -4.65
C ILE A 220 2.14 10.46 -4.08
N GLN A 221 1.64 11.42 -4.86
CA GLN A 221 1.39 12.78 -4.37
C GLN A 221 0.35 12.82 -3.25
N LYS A 222 -0.72 12.03 -3.35
CA LYS A 222 -1.71 11.86 -2.26
C LYS A 222 -1.09 11.17 -1.06
N LEU A 223 -0.25 10.15 -1.28
CA LEU A 223 0.47 9.46 -0.20
C LEU A 223 1.43 10.41 0.55
N ILE A 224 2.14 11.29 -0.16
CA ILE A 224 2.98 12.35 0.44
C ILE A 224 2.14 13.26 1.34
N GLY A 225 1.00 13.75 0.82
CA GLY A 225 0.07 14.58 1.60
C GLY A 225 -0.38 13.88 2.88
N ASN A 226 -0.79 12.62 2.77
CA ASN A 226 -1.20 11.82 3.92
C ASN A 226 -0.08 11.66 4.97
N PHE A 227 1.15 11.37 4.52
CA PHE A 227 2.30 11.28 5.42
C PHE A 227 2.63 12.63 6.07
N ARG A 228 2.49 13.75 5.36
CA ARG A 228 2.70 15.08 5.91
C ARG A 228 1.71 15.37 7.02
N ASP A 229 0.42 15.18 6.74
CA ASP A 229 -0.66 15.50 7.68
C ASP A 229 -0.60 14.60 8.91
N ARG A 230 -0.31 13.31 8.74
CA ARG A 230 -0.26 12.34 9.83
C ARG A 230 0.90 12.59 10.79
N PHE A 231 2.05 13.03 10.28
CA PHE A 231 3.27 13.17 11.08
C PHE A 231 3.65 14.62 11.36
N VAL A 232 2.75 15.58 11.10
CA VAL A 232 2.96 17.01 11.38
C VAL A 232 3.34 17.24 12.86
N ASN A 233 2.66 16.54 13.78
CA ASN A 233 2.91 16.61 15.22
C ASN A 233 3.97 15.62 15.72
N PHE A 234 4.53 14.80 14.82
CA PHE A 234 5.57 13.82 15.15
C PHE A 234 6.99 14.42 15.05
N SER A 235 7.08 15.73 14.80
CA SER A 235 8.33 16.47 14.93
C SER A 235 8.58 16.77 16.40
N LEU A 236 9.46 15.99 17.04
CA LEU A 236 10.15 16.52 18.22
C LEU A 236 10.98 17.70 17.73
N GLY A 237 10.82 18.87 18.35
CA GLY A 237 11.62 20.04 17.99
C GLY A 237 13.11 19.70 18.01
N ASP A 238 13.89 20.27 17.09
CA ASP A 238 15.30 19.89 16.86
C ASP A 238 16.14 19.88 18.14
N GLN A 239 15.86 20.79 19.08
CA GLN A 239 16.53 20.86 20.38
C GLN A 239 16.23 19.68 21.30
N LEU A 240 15.00 19.15 21.26
CA LEU A 240 14.58 17.97 22.03
C LEU A 240 15.19 16.70 21.44
N ILE A 241 15.26 16.59 20.10
CA ILE A 241 15.98 15.50 19.42
C ILE A 241 17.47 15.56 19.78
N LEU A 242 18.09 16.75 19.69
CA LEU A 242 19.49 16.96 20.07
C LEU A 242 19.74 16.61 21.54
N PHE A 243 18.83 17.00 22.45
CA PHE A 243 18.93 16.65 23.87
C PHE A 243 18.88 15.14 24.11
N ILE A 244 17.95 14.43 23.45
CA ILE A 244 17.81 12.97 23.60
C ILE A 244 19.01 12.24 22.99
N GLN A 245 19.51 12.68 21.84
CA GLN A 245 20.65 12.06 21.16
C GLN A 245 21.99 12.36 21.86
N ASN A 246 22.16 13.60 22.32
CA ASN A 246 23.35 14.03 23.05
C ASN A 246 23.05 15.26 23.93
N PRO A 247 22.77 15.07 25.23
CA PRO A 247 22.38 16.15 26.13
C PRO A 247 23.49 17.21 26.33
N PHE A 248 24.74 16.90 26.02
CA PHE A 248 25.87 17.82 26.13
C PHE A 248 25.99 18.80 24.95
N LEU A 249 25.24 18.57 23.86
CA LEU A 249 25.23 19.48 22.70
C LEU A 249 24.21 20.61 22.84
N VAL A 250 23.33 20.55 23.85
CA VAL A 250 22.30 21.58 24.04
C VAL A 250 22.88 22.74 24.81
N LYS A 251 23.11 23.86 24.12
CA LYS A 251 23.80 25.03 24.70
C LYS A 251 22.94 25.89 25.63
N ASN A 252 21.61 25.72 25.66
CA ASN A 252 20.70 26.53 26.48
C ASN A 252 19.48 25.72 26.94
N VAL A 253 19.48 25.17 28.16
CA VAL A 253 18.25 24.61 28.78
C VAL A 253 17.89 25.32 30.10
N PHE A 254 18.76 26.18 30.65
CA PHE A 254 18.46 26.91 31.88
C PHE A 254 18.89 28.38 31.79
N THR A 255 18.00 29.22 31.28
CA THR A 255 17.96 30.64 31.64
C THR A 255 16.51 31.04 31.83
N GLY A 256 15.95 30.68 32.99
CA GLY A 256 14.62 31.09 33.42
C GLY A 256 14.58 31.06 34.94
N GLY A 257 14.82 32.24 35.53
CA GLY A 257 14.46 32.73 36.88
C GLY A 257 14.47 31.76 38.05
#